data_AF-A0A182NDH7-F1
#
_entry.id   AF-A0A182NDH7-F1
#
_cell.length_a   1.000
_cell.length_b   1.000
_cell.length_c   1.000
_cell.angle_alpha   90.00
_cell.angle_beta   90.00
_cell.angle_gamma   90.00
#
_symmetry.space_group_name_H-M   'P 1'
#
loop_
_entity.id
_entity.type
_entity.pdbx_description
1 polymer ?
#
loop_
_entity_poly.entity_id
_entity_poly.type
_entity_poly.pdbx_seq_one_letter_code
_entity_poly.pdbx_strand_id
1 'polypeptide(L)'
;NSTDWKKISQDFNNKWQFPNCLGAVDGKQVRIIPTARSGSMYFNYKKYHSVVLMAVADADYRFIISLWDPGYKSEDQYGLDRE
;
A
#
# COMPACT_ATOMS: atom_id res chain seq x y z
N ASN A 1 -12.99 -15.63 10.44
CA ASN A 1 -12.69 -15.47 8.99
C ASN A 1 -13.78 -14.77 8.17
N SER A 2 -15.09 -15.03 8.31
CA SER A 2 -16.11 -14.15 7.65
C SER A 2 -16.54 -12.97 8.54
N THR A 3 -16.50 -13.16 9.86
CA THR A 3 -16.93 -12.17 10.86
C THR A 3 -16.05 -10.92 10.86
N ASP A 4 -14.76 -11.06 10.59
CA ASP A 4 -13.77 -9.98 10.69
C ASP A 4 -13.97 -8.93 9.58
N TRP A 5 -14.20 -9.38 8.34
CA TRP A 5 -14.49 -8.49 7.20
C TRP A 5 -15.84 -7.78 7.32
N LYS A 6 -16.86 -8.46 7.87
CA LYS A 6 -18.15 -7.83 8.16
C LYS A 6 -18.01 -6.71 9.19
N LYS A 7 -17.20 -6.94 10.22
CA LYS A 7 -16.90 -5.92 11.24
C LYS A 7 -16.19 -4.71 10.63
N ILE A 8 -15.14 -4.93 9.84
CA ILE A 8 -14.42 -3.84 9.15
C ILE A 8 -15.38 -2.99 8.30
N SER A 9 -16.24 -3.63 7.51
CA SER A 9 -17.27 -2.95 6.72
C SER A 9 -18.24 -2.13 7.56
N GLN A 10 -18.71 -2.67 8.68
CA GLN A 10 -19.59 -1.95 9.60
C GLN A 10 -18.87 -0.77 10.25
N ASP A 11 -17.63 -0.93 10.68
CA ASP A 11 -16.85 0.14 11.32
C ASP A 11 -16.56 1.29 10.34
N PHE A 12 -16.26 0.98 9.07
CA PHE A 12 -16.13 1.99 8.03
C PHE A 12 -17.44 2.74 7.75
N ASN A 13 -18.55 2.02 7.68
CA ASN A 13 -19.85 2.66 7.50
C ASN A 13 -20.22 3.57 8.68
N ASN A 14 -19.96 3.14 9.91
CA ASN A 14 -20.32 3.88 11.12
C ASN A 14 -19.48 5.15 11.32
N LYS A 15 -18.17 5.10 11.02
CA LYS A 15 -17.24 6.21 11.28
C LYS A 15 -17.06 7.14 10.10
N TRP A 16 -17.02 6.56 8.90
CA TRP A 16 -16.61 7.25 7.67
C TRP A 16 -17.73 7.30 6.64
N GLN A 17 -18.91 6.75 6.94
CA GLN A 17 -20.06 6.69 6.04
C GLN A 17 -19.73 6.03 4.71
N PHE A 18 -18.80 5.07 4.73
CA PHE A 18 -18.37 4.31 3.56
C PHE A 18 -18.90 2.87 3.63
N PRO A 19 -20.11 2.60 3.10
CA PRO A 19 -20.70 1.27 3.16
C PRO A 19 -19.89 0.28 2.34
N ASN A 20 -19.79 -0.97 2.83
CA ASN A 20 -19.08 -2.07 2.16
C ASN A 20 -17.57 -1.84 1.95
N CYS A 21 -16.95 -0.89 2.67
CA CYS A 21 -15.49 -0.74 2.67
C CYS A 21 -14.83 -1.90 3.41
N LEU A 22 -13.90 -2.61 2.79
CA LEU A 22 -13.15 -3.67 3.46
C LEU A 22 -11.76 -3.24 3.91
N GLY A 23 -11.39 -1.99 3.64
CA GLY A 23 -10.08 -1.45 3.96
C GLY A 23 -9.73 -0.26 3.07
N ALA A 24 -8.89 0.63 3.59
CA ALA A 24 -8.28 1.71 2.84
C ALA A 24 -6.87 1.30 2.42
N VAL A 25 -6.57 1.33 1.13
CA VAL A 25 -5.26 0.94 0.59
C VAL A 25 -4.43 2.19 0.34
N ASP A 26 -3.18 2.18 0.81
CA ASP A 26 -2.20 3.22 0.49
C ASP A 26 -0.82 2.59 0.21
N GLY A 27 0.00 3.29 -0.58
CA GLY A 27 1.33 2.86 -1.00
C GLY A 27 2.35 3.98 -0.80
N LYS A 28 3.49 3.65 -0.17
CA LYS A 28 4.59 4.60 0.05
C LYS A 28 5.90 4.08 -0.53
N GLN A 29 6.54 4.88 -1.37
CA GLN A 29 7.91 4.62 -1.79
C GLN A 29 8.89 4.97 -0.65
N VAL A 30 9.58 3.97 -0.12
CA VAL A 30 10.57 4.11 0.95
C VAL A 30 11.97 3.96 0.36
N ARG A 31 12.83 4.97 0.58
CA ARG A 31 14.24 4.90 0.19
C ARG A 31 14.98 3.91 1.06
N ILE A 32 15.82 3.08 0.45
CA ILE A 32 16.60 2.06 1.16
C ILE A 32 18.06 2.09 0.76
N ILE A 33 18.90 1.53 1.62
CA ILE A 33 20.27 1.14 1.27
C ILE A 33 20.18 -0.35 0.87
N PRO A 34 20.40 -0.70 -0.40
CA PRO A 34 20.30 -2.09 -0.83
C PRO A 34 21.47 -2.90 -0.28
N THR A 35 21.30 -4.22 -0.13
CA THR A 35 22.40 -5.12 0.22
C THR A 35 23.36 -5.27 -0.96
N ALA A 36 24.62 -5.65 -0.68
CA ALA A 36 25.59 -5.90 -1.73
C ALA A 36 25.07 -6.93 -2.74
N ARG A 37 25.32 -6.71 -4.03
CA ARG A 37 24.85 -7.55 -5.17
C ARG A 37 23.35 -7.49 -5.49
N SER A 38 22.61 -6.52 -4.92
CA SER A 38 21.21 -6.28 -5.34
C SER A 38 21.08 -5.74 -6.76
N GLY A 39 22.18 -5.34 -7.40
CA GLY A 39 22.18 -4.75 -8.74
C GLY A 39 21.20 -3.58 -8.84
N SER A 40 20.36 -3.61 -9.87
CA SER A 40 19.29 -2.63 -10.08
C SER A 40 17.95 -3.01 -9.46
N MET A 41 17.85 -4.12 -8.70
CA MET A 41 16.59 -4.65 -8.13
C MET A 41 15.73 -3.61 -7.40
N TYR A 42 16.39 -2.67 -6.71
CA TYR A 42 15.71 -1.59 -5.99
C TYR A 42 15.89 -0.23 -6.65
N PHE A 43 16.62 -0.14 -7.75
CA PHE A 43 16.99 1.11 -8.38
C PHE A 43 15.83 1.63 -9.24
N ASN A 44 15.32 2.81 -8.88
CA ASN A 44 14.20 3.42 -9.58
C ASN A 44 14.68 4.48 -10.60
N TYR A 45 13.73 5.00 -11.38
CA TYR A 45 13.97 6.03 -12.40
C TYR A 45 14.45 7.38 -11.83
N LYS A 46 14.10 7.68 -10.57
CA LYS A 46 14.55 8.87 -9.84
C LYS A 46 16.00 8.74 -9.35
N LYS A 47 16.74 7.72 -9.83
CA LYS A 47 18.16 7.47 -9.58
C LYS A 47 18.49 7.20 -8.12
N TYR A 48 17.61 6.55 -7.38
CA TYR A 48 17.88 6.05 -6.03
C TYR A 48 17.30 4.65 -5.81
N HIS A 49 17.72 4.00 -4.72
CA HIS A 49 17.18 2.70 -4.33
C HIS A 49 15.95 2.84 -3.43
N SER A 50 14.89 2.11 -3.75
CA SER A 50 13.63 2.14 -3.00
C SER A 50 12.85 0.83 -3.07
N VAL A 51 11.97 0.66 -2.09
CA VAL A 51 10.89 -0.33 -2.09
C VAL A 51 9.55 0.39 -2.03
N VAL A 52 8.51 -0.23 -2.56
CA VAL A 52 7.13 0.23 -2.37
C VAL A 52 6.54 -0.56 -1.21
N LEU A 53 6.11 0.15 -0.16
CA LEU A 53 5.34 -0.41 0.94
C LEU A 53 3.86 -0.14 0.69
N MET A 54 3.09 -1.18 0.41
CA MET A 54 1.63 -1.08 0.31
C MET A 54 1.00 -1.60 1.61
N ALA A 55 -0.02 -0.93 2.09
CA ALA A 55 -0.75 -1.39 3.26
C ALA A 55 -2.25 -1.14 3.13
N VAL A 56 -3.03 -2.02 3.75
CA VAL A 56 -4.48 -1.90 3.89
C VAL A 56 -4.77 -1.59 5.35
N ALA A 57 -5.46 -0.49 5.62
CA ALA A 57 -5.87 -0.08 6.96
C ALA A 57 -7.37 -0.28 7.19
N ASP A 58 -7.77 -0.55 8.44
CA ASP A 58 -9.15 -0.54 8.88
C ASP A 58 -9.65 0.88 9.20
N ALA A 59 -10.92 1.00 9.60
CA ALA A 59 -11.54 2.25 10.00
C ALA A 59 -10.94 2.89 11.27
N ASP A 60 -10.11 2.14 12.01
CA ASP A 60 -9.39 2.56 13.22
C ASP A 60 -7.93 2.95 12.94
N TYR A 61 -7.55 3.07 11.66
CA TYR A 61 -6.18 3.34 11.23
C TYR A 61 -5.18 2.23 11.61
N ARG A 62 -5.64 0.99 11.79
CA ARG A 62 -4.77 -0.16 12.02
C ARG A 62 -4.50 -0.88 10.71
N PHE A 63 -3.23 -1.26 10.48
CA PHE A 63 -2.88 -2.08 9.33
C PHE A 63 -3.43 -3.50 9.49
N ILE A 64 -4.20 -3.93 8.50
CA ILE A 64 -4.76 -5.28 8.38
C ILE A 64 -3.81 -6.14 7.53
N ILE A 65 -3.25 -5.55 6.46
CA ILE A 65 -2.35 -6.20 5.51
C ILE A 65 -1.23 -5.23 5.17
N SER A 66 0.00 -5.72 5.06
CA SER A 66 1.14 -4.98 4.52
C SER A 66 1.92 -5.84 3.53
N LEU A 67 2.24 -5.27 2.37
CA LEU A 67 3.01 -5.89 1.29
C LEU A 67 4.21 -4.99 0.98
N TRP A 68 5.35 -5.59 0.66
CA TRP A 68 6.52 -4.87 0.19
C TRP A 68 6.92 -5.40 -1.19
N ASP A 69 7.20 -4.50 -2.12
CA ASP A 69 7.63 -4.84 -3.49
C ASP A 69 8.96 -4.11 -3.79
N PRO A 70 9.99 -4.80 -4.34
CA PRO A 70 11.13 -4.13 -4.95
C PRO A 70 10.67 -3.04 -5.94
N GLY A 71 11.14 -1.81 -5.73
CA GLY A 71 10.62 -0.59 -6.36
C GLY A 71 10.93 -0.39 -7.84
N TYR A 72 10.89 -1.47 -8.64
CA TYR A 72 11.03 -1.44 -10.10
C TYR A 72 9.83 -0.81 -10.80
N LYS A 73 8.66 -0.78 -10.16
CA LYS A 73 7.44 -0.17 -10.70
C LYS A 73 7.23 1.20 -10.07
N SER A 74 7.39 2.24 -10.87
CA SER A 74 7.10 3.62 -10.50
C SER A 74 5.61 3.81 -10.17
N GLU A 75 5.30 4.79 -9.31
CA GLU A 75 3.94 5.28 -9.04
C GLU A 75 3.15 5.53 -10.33
N ASP A 76 3.84 5.93 -11.40
CA ASP A 76 3.26 6.24 -12.71
C ASP A 76 2.67 5.02 -13.44
N GLN A 77 2.98 3.78 -13.05
CA GLN A 77 2.39 2.59 -13.70
C GLN A 77 1.03 2.18 -13.11
N TYR A 78 0.68 2.68 -11.92
CA TYR A 78 -0.66 2.54 -11.32
C TYR A 78 -1.50 3.82 -11.48
N GLY A 79 -1.06 4.75 -12.33
CA GLY A 79 -1.81 5.92 -12.72
C GLY A 79 -3.13 5.52 -13.39
N LEU A 80 -4.20 5.52 -12.59
CA LEU A 80 -5.45 6.06 -13.08
C LEU A 80 -5.13 7.50 -13.48
N ASP A 81 -4.99 7.73 -14.78
CA ASP A 81 -5.00 9.07 -15.36
C ASP A 81 -6.24 9.79 -14.83
N ARG A 82 -6.05 10.64 -13.81
CA ARG A 82 -7.05 11.62 -13.42
C ARG A 82 -6.91 12.78 -14.38
N GLU A 83 -7.70 12.73 -15.46
CA GLU A 83 -8.33 13.93 -16.02
C GLU A 83 -9.49 14.37 -15.14
#